data_AF-A0A0W0Z853-F1
#
_entry.id   AF-A0A0W0Z853-F1
#
_cell.length_a   1.000
_cell.length_b   1.000
_cell.length_c   1.000
_cell.angle_alpha   90.00
_cell.angle_beta   90.00
_cell.angle_gamma   90.00
#
_symmetry.space_group_name_H-M   'P 1'
#
loop_
_entity.id
_entity.type
_entity.pdbx_description
1 polymer ?
#
loop_
_entity_poly.entity_id
_entity_poly.type
_entity_poly.pdbx_seq_one_letter_code
_entity_poly.pdbx_strand_id
1 'polypeptide(L)'
;MAKATIYLPTKEDLRKLFELAKKTPEVATYSREQFENILKKAGKGIYESSAAVRKTVREFEQNVYFQMTPIGDTWAGEAPAGSDFRNMQGNISKNALTSLKEQVKGALKMDFAISDIAQLVRGYSVDGKSLDPEENSEAIAYMDKIFNAWLADKGYLSEGSIIYECDSNGEKLKDKAGNPVKADTKKVSQQINDPKEGFQKFLEGKLKGEEITFTAQEHKFPKQKPREAPKEKVAASTAATTGTTAPETKNEPEEPSAGTGMKG
;
A
#
# COMPACT_ATOMS: atom_id res chain seq x y z
N MET A 1 44.62 -1.12 24.41
CA MET A 1 44.17 -1.79 23.16
C MET A 1 43.60 -0.72 22.25
N ALA A 2 43.85 -0.77 20.94
CA ALA A 2 43.20 0.15 20.00
C ALA A 2 41.72 -0.23 19.83
N LYS A 3 40.80 0.75 19.86
CA LYS A 3 39.44 0.53 19.34
C LYS A 3 39.55 0.40 17.82
N ALA A 4 39.18 -0.74 17.26
CA ALA A 4 39.00 -0.86 15.82
C ALA A 4 37.85 0.06 15.39
N THR A 5 38.12 1.02 14.51
CA THR A 5 37.08 1.89 13.95
C THR A 5 36.21 1.07 13.00
N ILE A 6 35.00 0.73 13.45
CA ILE A 6 34.07 -0.07 12.65
C ILE A 6 33.42 0.85 11.61
N TYR A 7 33.85 0.69 10.36
CA TYR A 7 33.23 1.36 9.22
C TYR A 7 31.82 0.82 8.99
N LEU A 8 30.84 1.72 8.95
CA LEU A 8 29.47 1.40 8.56
C LEU A 8 29.30 1.57 7.04
N PRO A 9 28.68 0.62 6.33
CA PRO A 9 28.50 0.73 4.89
C PRO A 9 27.59 1.91 4.55
N THR A 10 27.96 2.67 3.52
CA THR A 10 27.16 3.80 3.04
C THR A 10 25.95 3.33 2.24
N LYS A 11 25.04 4.26 1.92
CA LYS A 11 23.94 4.03 0.97
C LYS A 11 24.42 3.56 -0.41
N GLU A 12 25.63 3.92 -0.82
CA GLU A 12 26.21 3.48 -2.10
C GLU A 12 26.80 2.07 -2.00
N ASP A 13 27.41 1.73 -0.87
CA ASP A 13 27.94 0.37 -0.64
C ASP A 13 26.80 -0.64 -0.55
N LEU A 14 25.69 -0.27 0.13
CA LEU A 14 24.47 -1.09 0.16
C LEU A 14 23.83 -1.24 -1.23
N ARG A 15 23.86 -0.20 -2.09
CA ARG A 15 23.41 -0.31 -3.48
C ARG A 15 24.28 -1.28 -4.28
N LYS A 16 25.61 -1.14 -4.22
CA LYS A 16 26.57 -2.05 -4.89
C LYS A 16 26.40 -3.49 -4.40
N LEU A 17 26.17 -3.68 -3.10
CA LEU A 17 25.88 -4.97 -2.48
C LEU A 17 24.57 -5.56 -3.03
N PHE A 18 23.49 -4.79 -3.14
CA PHE A 18 22.23 -5.24 -3.72
C PHE A 18 22.36 -5.62 -5.20
N GLU A 19 23.05 -4.83 -6.03
CA GLU A 19 23.29 -5.19 -7.45
C GLU A 19 24.12 -6.48 -7.62
N LEU A 20 25.02 -6.78 -6.68
CA LEU A 20 25.73 -8.06 -6.64
C LEU A 20 24.83 -9.20 -6.14
N ALA A 21 24.03 -8.94 -5.10
CA ALA A 21 23.20 -9.92 -4.42
C ALA A 21 21.91 -10.31 -5.15
N LYS A 22 21.45 -9.53 -6.14
CA LYS A 22 20.39 -9.94 -7.08
C LYS A 22 20.70 -11.23 -7.85
N LYS A 23 21.97 -11.66 -7.91
CA LYS A 23 22.40 -12.76 -8.78
C LYS A 23 21.99 -14.15 -8.30
N THR A 24 22.02 -14.41 -6.99
CA THR A 24 21.53 -15.67 -6.40
C THR A 24 21.02 -15.42 -4.98
N PRO A 25 20.07 -16.24 -4.48
CA PRO A 25 19.56 -16.09 -3.11
C PRO A 25 20.64 -16.26 -2.04
N GLU A 26 21.62 -17.13 -2.24
CA GLU A 26 22.70 -17.39 -1.27
C GLU A 26 23.57 -16.14 -1.06
N VAL A 27 23.83 -15.38 -2.13
CA VAL A 27 24.56 -14.12 -2.04
C VAL A 27 23.73 -13.07 -1.31
N ALA A 28 22.40 -13.05 -1.48
CA ALA A 28 21.51 -12.16 -0.71
C ALA A 28 21.47 -12.51 0.79
N THR A 29 21.35 -13.80 1.13
CA THR A 29 21.40 -14.31 2.51
C THR A 29 22.72 -13.94 3.19
N TYR A 30 23.85 -14.24 2.54
CA TYR A 30 25.17 -13.89 3.04
C TYR A 30 25.34 -12.36 3.20
N SER A 31 24.80 -11.58 2.27
CA SER A 31 24.85 -10.11 2.31
C SER A 31 24.07 -9.53 3.50
N ARG A 32 22.87 -10.06 3.81
CA ARG A 32 22.15 -9.71 5.05
C ARG A 32 22.98 -10.05 6.27
N GLU A 33 23.57 -11.24 6.31
CA GLU A 33 24.28 -11.73 7.49
C GLU A 33 25.54 -10.92 7.80
N GLN A 34 26.33 -10.58 6.78
CA GLN A 34 27.46 -9.68 6.98
C GLN A 34 27.01 -8.27 7.38
N PHE A 35 25.92 -7.75 6.81
CA PHE A 35 25.37 -6.45 7.23
C PHE A 35 24.92 -6.45 8.69
N GLU A 36 24.14 -7.44 9.14
CA GLU A 36 23.74 -7.54 10.55
C GLU A 36 24.95 -7.77 11.47
N ASN A 37 25.97 -8.53 11.04
CA ASN A 37 27.17 -8.76 11.82
C ASN A 37 28.04 -7.50 11.96
N ILE A 38 28.11 -6.64 10.94
CA ILE A 38 28.76 -5.32 11.04
C ILE A 38 28.01 -4.45 12.05
N LEU A 39 26.67 -4.36 11.96
CA LEU A 39 25.88 -3.56 12.90
C LEU A 39 25.96 -4.08 14.35
N LYS A 40 25.92 -5.41 14.56
CA LYS A 40 26.09 -6.03 15.89
C LYS A 40 27.46 -5.70 16.49
N LYS A 41 28.53 -5.73 15.67
CA LYS A 41 29.89 -5.33 16.10
C LYS A 41 29.99 -3.83 16.40
N ALA A 42 29.34 -2.97 15.61
CA ALA A 42 29.32 -1.51 15.82
C ALA A 42 28.69 -1.11 17.16
N GLY A 43 27.75 -1.92 17.67
CA GLY A 43 27.23 -1.83 19.03
C GLY A 43 25.71 -1.69 19.08
N LYS A 44 25.13 -2.03 20.24
CA LYS A 44 23.67 -2.16 20.45
C LYS A 44 22.87 -0.96 19.92
N GLY A 45 23.25 0.27 20.30
CA GLY A 45 22.54 1.48 19.87
C GLY A 45 22.52 1.71 18.34
N ILE A 46 23.58 1.31 17.63
CA ILE A 46 23.64 1.38 16.15
C ILE A 46 22.80 0.26 15.53
N TYR A 47 22.82 -0.94 16.09
CA TYR A 47 22.00 -2.08 15.65
C TYR A 47 20.49 -1.84 15.82
N GLU A 48 20.10 -1.08 16.86
CA GLU A 48 18.74 -0.67 17.15
C GLU A 48 18.30 0.53 16.29
N SER A 49 19.12 1.59 16.17
CA SER A 49 18.80 2.73 15.30
C SER A 49 18.72 2.35 13.81
N SER A 50 19.45 1.32 13.39
CA SER A 50 19.43 0.79 12.02
C SER A 50 18.25 -0.15 11.72
N ALA A 51 17.24 -0.26 12.59
CA ALA A 51 16.11 -1.18 12.42
C ALA A 51 15.40 -1.04 11.06
N ALA A 52 15.17 0.19 10.58
CA ALA A 52 14.56 0.43 9.28
C ALA A 52 15.41 -0.11 8.11
N VAL A 53 16.73 0.15 8.13
CA VAL A 53 17.65 -0.35 7.09
C VAL A 53 17.77 -1.87 7.13
N ARG A 54 17.80 -2.46 8.34
CA ARG A 54 17.77 -3.92 8.54
C ARG A 54 16.49 -4.56 8.00
N LYS A 55 15.34 -3.90 8.15
CA LYS A 55 14.08 -4.33 7.52
C LYS A 55 14.21 -4.31 6.00
N THR A 56 14.67 -3.21 5.39
CA THR A 56 14.86 -3.12 3.94
C THR A 56 15.85 -4.17 3.38
N VAL A 57 16.92 -4.51 4.11
CA VAL A 57 17.87 -5.57 3.70
C VAL A 57 17.23 -6.97 3.75
N ARG A 58 16.35 -7.24 4.73
CA ARG A 58 15.57 -8.49 4.82
C ARG A 58 14.48 -8.56 3.74
N GLU A 59 13.79 -7.45 3.46
CA GLU A 59 12.82 -7.35 2.37
C GLU A 59 13.49 -7.55 1.00
N PHE A 60 14.71 -7.03 0.82
CA PHE A 60 15.52 -7.28 -0.38
C PHE A 60 15.90 -8.76 -0.53
N GLU A 61 16.42 -9.40 0.51
CA GLU A 61 16.71 -10.85 0.54
C GLU A 61 15.47 -11.68 0.15
N GLN A 62 14.33 -11.40 0.79
CA GLN A 62 13.07 -12.08 0.51
C GLN A 62 12.60 -11.87 -0.94
N ASN A 63 12.75 -10.68 -1.50
CA ASN A 63 12.43 -10.40 -2.90
C ASN A 63 13.33 -11.16 -3.88
N VAL A 64 14.64 -11.31 -3.60
CA VAL A 64 15.54 -12.14 -4.42
C VAL A 64 15.10 -13.61 -4.37
N TYR A 65 14.74 -14.15 -3.20
CA TYR A 65 14.17 -15.51 -3.09
C TYR A 65 12.88 -15.65 -3.91
N PHE A 66 11.97 -14.68 -3.84
CA PHE A 66 10.71 -14.72 -4.60
C PHE A 66 10.91 -14.57 -6.11
N GLN A 67 11.90 -13.80 -6.58
CA GLN A 67 12.27 -13.71 -8.00
C GLN A 67 12.91 -15.00 -8.52
N MET A 68 13.82 -15.60 -7.75
CA MET A 68 14.67 -16.71 -8.19
C MET A 68 14.09 -18.11 -7.96
N THR A 69 13.15 -18.28 -7.02
CA THR A 69 12.50 -19.58 -6.77
C THR A 69 11.48 -19.87 -7.86
N PRO A 70 11.63 -20.90 -8.72
CA PRO A 70 10.68 -21.12 -9.80
C PRO A 70 9.29 -21.49 -9.28
N ILE A 71 8.26 -20.98 -9.94
CA ILE A 71 6.88 -21.45 -9.79
C ILE A 71 6.55 -22.44 -10.89
N GLY A 72 5.95 -23.55 -10.47
CA GLY A 72 5.71 -24.72 -11.29
C GLY A 72 6.84 -25.75 -11.14
N ASP A 73 6.50 -27.03 -11.18
CA ASP A 73 7.48 -28.09 -11.39
C ASP A 73 7.61 -28.40 -12.89
N THR A 74 8.70 -27.91 -13.49
CA THR A 74 9.04 -28.15 -14.90
C THR A 74 9.20 -29.65 -15.21
N TRP A 75 9.52 -30.49 -14.23
CA TRP A 75 9.61 -31.95 -14.40
C TRP A 75 8.25 -32.64 -14.34
N ALA A 76 7.26 -32.03 -13.69
CA ALA A 76 5.85 -32.43 -13.78
C ALA A 76 5.17 -31.92 -15.07
N GLY A 77 5.88 -31.15 -15.90
CA GLY A 77 5.36 -30.54 -17.13
C GLY A 77 4.61 -29.23 -16.90
N GLU A 78 4.70 -28.63 -15.71
CA GLU A 78 4.15 -27.30 -15.45
C GLU A 78 5.01 -26.23 -16.15
N ALA A 79 4.38 -25.28 -16.83
CA ALA A 79 5.10 -24.18 -17.46
C ALA A 79 5.64 -23.21 -16.40
N PRO A 80 6.92 -22.77 -16.49
CA PRO A 80 7.45 -21.76 -15.58
C PRO A 80 6.71 -20.43 -15.75
N ALA A 81 6.70 -19.61 -14.71
CA ALA A 81 6.13 -18.26 -14.76
C ALA A 81 6.75 -17.43 -15.90
N GLY A 82 5.91 -16.83 -16.74
CA GLY A 82 6.33 -16.16 -17.99
C GLY A 82 7.16 -14.87 -17.83
N SER A 83 7.49 -14.46 -16.60
CA SER A 83 8.45 -13.39 -16.30
C SER A 83 8.85 -13.41 -14.82
N ASP A 84 10.02 -12.85 -14.50
CA ASP A 84 10.51 -12.68 -13.12
C ASP A 84 9.51 -11.93 -12.23
N PHE A 85 8.80 -10.95 -12.78
CA PHE A 85 7.74 -10.22 -12.07
C PHE A 85 6.56 -11.12 -11.71
N ARG A 86 6.07 -11.93 -12.66
CA ARG A 86 4.98 -12.89 -12.39
C ARG A 86 5.43 -14.01 -11.44
N ASN A 87 6.69 -14.44 -11.54
CA ASN A 87 7.29 -15.39 -10.62
C ASN A 87 7.34 -14.84 -9.18
N MET A 88 7.84 -13.61 -9.03
CA MET A 88 7.87 -12.90 -7.75
C MET A 88 6.46 -12.74 -7.15
N GLN A 89 5.48 -12.29 -7.94
CA GLN A 89 4.11 -12.10 -7.49
C GLN A 89 3.42 -13.42 -7.09
N GLY A 90 3.61 -14.49 -7.87
CA GLY A 90 3.09 -15.81 -7.50
C GLY A 90 3.70 -16.37 -6.21
N ASN A 91 4.97 -16.05 -5.92
CA ASN A 91 5.66 -16.48 -4.70
C ASN A 91 5.23 -15.66 -3.49
N ILE A 92 5.04 -14.34 -3.67
CA ILE A 92 4.37 -13.46 -2.71
C ILE A 92 2.96 -14.00 -2.38
N SER A 93 2.18 -14.39 -3.39
CA SER A 93 0.86 -15.02 -3.22
C SER A 93 0.94 -16.34 -2.44
N LYS A 94 1.90 -17.22 -2.79
CA LYS A 94 2.08 -18.53 -2.14
C LYS A 94 2.46 -18.38 -0.66
N ASN A 95 3.43 -17.52 -0.35
CA ASN A 95 3.87 -17.26 1.02
C ASN A 95 2.78 -16.56 1.85
N ALA A 96 2.11 -15.54 1.30
CA ALA A 96 1.01 -14.87 1.96
C ALA A 96 -0.17 -15.81 2.24
N LEU A 97 -0.46 -16.75 1.33
CA LEU A 97 -1.49 -17.75 1.53
C LEU A 97 -1.14 -18.77 2.62
N THR A 98 0.13 -19.18 2.74
CA THR A 98 0.58 -20.02 3.86
C THR A 98 0.33 -19.32 5.20
N SER A 99 0.77 -18.06 5.35
CA SER A 99 0.56 -17.30 6.59
C SER A 99 -0.92 -17.03 6.88
N LEU A 100 -1.75 -16.79 5.84
CA LEU A 100 -3.18 -16.61 6.00
C LEU A 100 -3.87 -17.88 6.57
N LYS A 101 -3.43 -19.08 6.15
CA LYS A 101 -3.96 -20.37 6.65
C LYS A 101 -3.65 -20.63 8.12
N GLU A 102 -2.58 -20.02 8.65
CA GLU A 102 -2.22 -20.10 10.06
C GLU A 102 -3.06 -19.14 10.92
N GLN A 103 -3.55 -18.04 10.34
CA GLN A 103 -4.28 -16.98 11.05
C GLN A 103 -5.82 -17.03 10.90
N VAL A 104 -6.33 -17.55 9.79
CA VAL A 104 -7.77 -17.50 9.44
C VAL A 104 -8.33 -18.89 9.16
N LYS A 105 -9.55 -19.15 9.64
CA LYS A 105 -10.36 -20.34 9.40
C LYS A 105 -11.82 -19.92 9.13
N GLY A 106 -12.62 -20.80 8.51
CA GLY A 106 -14.05 -20.55 8.28
C GLY A 106 -14.38 -19.89 6.94
N ALA A 107 -15.46 -19.10 6.90
CA ALA A 107 -15.96 -18.45 5.70
C ALA A 107 -15.33 -17.06 5.51
N LEU A 108 -14.23 -17.01 4.77
CA LEU A 108 -13.55 -15.78 4.36
C LEU A 108 -14.27 -15.13 3.17
N LYS A 109 -14.43 -13.82 3.21
CA LYS A 109 -15.13 -13.04 2.18
C LYS A 109 -14.39 -11.75 1.88
N MET A 110 -14.28 -11.42 0.59
CA MET A 110 -13.84 -10.13 0.10
C MET A 110 -15.03 -9.36 -0.47
N ASP A 111 -15.34 -8.22 0.13
CA ASP A 111 -16.28 -7.24 -0.41
C ASP A 111 -15.48 -6.14 -1.12
N PHE A 112 -15.77 -5.86 -2.40
CA PHE A 112 -15.02 -4.88 -3.18
C PHE A 112 -15.91 -3.97 -4.02
N ALA A 113 -15.39 -2.82 -4.44
CA ALA A 113 -16.05 -1.90 -5.35
C ALA A 113 -15.01 -1.13 -6.18
N ILE A 114 -15.29 -0.93 -7.47
CA ILE A 114 -14.44 -0.17 -8.39
C ILE A 114 -15.20 1.07 -8.88
N SER A 115 -14.54 2.23 -8.87
CA SER A 115 -15.08 3.49 -9.40
C SER A 115 -14.78 3.66 -10.89
N ASP A 116 -15.48 4.59 -11.54
CA ASP A 116 -15.25 4.96 -12.95
C ASP A 116 -13.82 5.45 -13.26
N ILE A 117 -13.03 5.83 -12.23
CA ILE A 117 -11.64 6.29 -12.36
C ILE A 117 -10.60 5.21 -11.98
N ALA A 118 -11.01 3.94 -11.99
CA ALA A 118 -10.22 2.76 -11.57
C ALA A 118 -9.75 2.79 -10.11
N GLN A 119 -10.38 3.58 -9.24
CA GLN A 119 -10.12 3.49 -7.80
C GLN A 119 -10.83 2.26 -7.24
N LEU A 120 -10.09 1.44 -6.50
CA LEU A 120 -10.55 0.23 -5.82
C LEU A 120 -10.75 0.51 -4.33
N VAL A 121 -11.90 0.13 -3.79
CA VAL A 121 -12.14 -0.04 -2.36
C VAL A 121 -12.42 -1.52 -2.10
N ARG A 122 -11.87 -2.08 -1.03
CA ARG A 122 -12.09 -3.48 -0.61
C ARG A 122 -12.09 -3.59 0.91
N GLY A 123 -12.79 -4.60 1.42
CA GLY A 123 -12.82 -5.01 2.81
C GLY A 123 -12.91 -6.52 2.91
N TYR A 124 -12.55 -7.05 4.08
CA TYR A 124 -12.49 -8.49 4.32
C TYR A 124 -13.32 -8.85 5.55
N SER A 125 -14.00 -10.00 5.51
CA SER A 125 -14.75 -10.54 6.64
C SER A 125 -14.55 -12.04 6.79
N VAL A 126 -14.67 -12.55 8.01
CA VAL A 126 -14.57 -13.97 8.37
C VAL A 126 -15.80 -14.34 9.20
N ASP A 127 -16.53 -15.38 8.80
CA ASP A 127 -17.78 -15.83 9.42
C ASP A 127 -18.80 -14.68 9.62
N GLY A 128 -18.85 -13.75 8.66
CA GLY A 128 -19.72 -12.58 8.66
C GLY A 128 -19.25 -11.40 9.52
N LYS A 129 -18.14 -11.52 10.26
CA LYS A 129 -17.53 -10.41 11.01
C LYS A 129 -16.49 -9.71 10.14
N SER A 130 -16.54 -8.38 10.02
CA SER A 130 -15.48 -7.62 9.37
C SER A 130 -14.15 -7.83 10.10
N LEU A 131 -13.06 -8.02 9.36
CA LEU A 131 -11.72 -7.91 9.91
C LEU A 131 -11.44 -6.44 10.20
N ASP A 132 -11.02 -6.15 11.43
CA ASP A 132 -10.65 -4.78 11.83
C ASP A 132 -9.22 -4.45 11.36
N PRO A 133 -8.96 -3.30 10.71
CA PRO A 133 -7.63 -2.91 10.26
C PRO A 133 -6.57 -2.79 11.35
N GLU A 134 -6.94 -2.52 12.60
CA GLU A 134 -6.00 -2.39 13.72
C GLU A 134 -5.68 -3.76 14.34
N GLU A 135 -6.69 -4.59 14.62
CA GLU A 135 -6.52 -5.91 15.23
C GLU A 135 -6.03 -6.99 14.23
N ASN A 136 -6.48 -6.93 12.96
CA ASN A 136 -6.30 -8.00 11.96
C ASN A 136 -5.40 -7.56 10.79
N SER A 137 -4.53 -6.57 11.03
CA SER A 137 -3.68 -5.93 10.02
C SER A 137 -2.86 -6.92 9.17
N GLU A 138 -2.37 -8.01 9.76
CA GLU A 138 -1.59 -9.03 9.05
C GLU A 138 -2.44 -9.85 8.08
N ALA A 139 -3.58 -10.40 8.52
CA ALA A 139 -4.50 -11.16 7.67
C ALA A 139 -5.00 -10.32 6.47
N ILE A 140 -5.29 -9.04 6.70
CA ILE A 140 -5.64 -8.07 5.66
C ILE A 140 -4.45 -7.86 4.70
N ALA A 141 -3.24 -7.66 5.21
CA ALA A 141 -2.04 -7.51 4.39
C ALA A 141 -1.66 -8.78 3.60
N TYR A 142 -2.00 -9.97 4.09
CA TYR A 142 -1.85 -11.22 3.34
C TYR A 142 -2.89 -11.33 2.21
N MET A 143 -4.15 -11.00 2.47
CA MET A 143 -5.18 -10.96 1.43
C MET A 143 -4.89 -9.92 0.34
N ASP A 144 -4.37 -8.75 0.72
CA ASP A 144 -3.89 -7.71 -0.21
C ASP A 144 -2.76 -8.24 -1.11
N LYS A 145 -1.78 -8.94 -0.56
CA LYS A 145 -0.69 -9.57 -1.33
C LYS A 145 -1.22 -10.61 -2.33
N ILE A 146 -2.18 -11.44 -1.91
CA ILE A 146 -2.77 -12.48 -2.76
C ILE A 146 -3.59 -11.86 -3.90
N PHE A 147 -4.37 -10.80 -3.62
CA PHE A 147 -5.17 -10.09 -4.62
C PHE A 147 -4.30 -9.30 -5.61
N ASN A 148 -3.29 -8.57 -5.13
CA ASN A 148 -2.37 -7.83 -6.00
C ASN A 148 -1.56 -8.76 -6.91
N ALA A 149 -1.21 -9.96 -6.44
CA ALA A 149 -0.55 -10.97 -7.26
C ALA A 149 -1.47 -11.57 -8.35
N TRP A 150 -2.77 -11.75 -8.06
CA TRP A 150 -3.75 -12.15 -9.09
C TRP A 150 -3.96 -11.03 -10.14
N LEU A 151 -4.02 -9.77 -9.71
CA LEU A 151 -4.03 -8.63 -10.64
C LEU A 151 -2.80 -8.63 -11.55
N ALA A 152 -1.60 -8.87 -11.00
CA ALA A 152 -0.34 -8.92 -11.76
C ALA A 152 -0.31 -10.03 -12.81
N ASP A 153 -0.87 -11.21 -12.53
CA ASP A 153 -1.02 -12.28 -13.53
C ASP A 153 -1.97 -11.87 -14.67
N LYS A 154 -3.07 -11.18 -14.35
CA LYS A 154 -4.02 -10.63 -15.33
C LYS A 154 -3.55 -9.34 -16.03
N GLY A 155 -2.34 -8.84 -15.72
CA GLY A 155 -1.73 -7.68 -16.40
C GLY A 155 -2.06 -6.31 -15.76
N TYR A 156 -2.35 -6.28 -14.46
CA TYR A 156 -2.71 -5.07 -13.72
C TYR A 156 -1.84 -4.83 -12.49
N LEU A 157 -1.62 -3.55 -12.16
CA LEU A 157 -0.94 -3.12 -10.94
C LEU A 157 -1.85 -2.19 -10.12
N SER A 158 -2.00 -2.50 -8.83
CA SER A 158 -2.72 -1.68 -7.86
C SER A 158 -1.75 -0.79 -7.08
N GLU A 159 -1.87 0.53 -7.19
CA GLU A 159 -1.02 1.50 -6.50
C GLU A 159 -1.85 2.72 -6.05
N GLY A 160 -1.70 3.16 -4.81
CA GLY A 160 -2.51 4.26 -4.26
C GLY A 160 -4.02 3.97 -4.27
N SER A 161 -4.39 2.68 -4.25
CA SER A 161 -5.76 2.18 -4.48
C SER A 161 -6.34 2.53 -5.86
N ILE A 162 -5.51 2.76 -6.88
CA ILE A 162 -5.90 2.87 -8.29
C ILE A 162 -5.30 1.70 -9.08
N ILE A 163 -6.09 1.10 -9.97
CA ILE A 163 -5.66 0.00 -10.83
C ILE A 163 -5.17 0.55 -12.17
N TYR A 164 -3.95 0.17 -12.55
CA TYR A 164 -3.28 0.50 -13.80
C TYR A 164 -3.04 -0.75 -14.64
N GLU A 165 -2.94 -0.61 -15.95
CA GLU A 165 -2.46 -1.68 -16.84
C GLU A 165 -0.92 -1.76 -16.76
N CYS A 166 -0.35 -2.97 -16.73
CA CYS A 166 1.11 -3.17 -16.69
C CYS A 166 1.60 -4.16 -17.74
N ASP A 167 2.89 -4.08 -18.07
CA ASP A 167 3.55 -5.03 -18.96
C ASP A 167 3.92 -6.35 -18.23
N SER A 168 4.66 -7.24 -18.91
CA SER A 168 5.17 -8.48 -18.33
C SER A 168 6.18 -8.27 -17.19
N ASN A 169 6.79 -7.10 -17.08
CA ASN A 169 7.82 -6.75 -16.10
C ASN A 169 7.24 -6.04 -14.87
N GLY A 170 5.94 -5.68 -14.92
CA GLY A 170 5.26 -4.91 -13.88
C GLY A 170 5.39 -3.40 -14.04
N GLU A 171 5.96 -2.91 -15.15
CA GLU A 171 5.93 -1.48 -15.46
C GLU A 171 4.54 -1.06 -15.92
N LYS A 172 4.04 0.06 -15.38
CA LYS A 172 2.76 0.63 -15.83
C LYS A 172 2.85 1.03 -17.31
N LEU A 173 1.91 0.57 -18.11
CA LEU A 173 1.76 1.01 -19.50
C LEU A 173 1.53 2.53 -19.54
N LYS A 174 2.01 3.19 -20.60
CA LYS A 174 1.94 4.65 -20.75
C LYS A 174 1.17 5.04 -22.00
N ASP A 175 0.37 6.10 -21.89
CA ASP A 175 -0.32 6.70 -23.03
C ASP A 175 0.65 7.47 -23.96
N LYS A 176 0.13 8.05 -25.05
CA LYS A 176 0.91 8.84 -26.00
C LYS A 176 1.49 10.14 -25.43
N ALA A 177 1.10 10.55 -24.22
CA ALA A 177 1.62 11.70 -23.49
C ALA A 177 2.52 11.29 -22.30
N GLY A 178 2.77 9.98 -22.10
CA GLY A 178 3.62 9.44 -21.05
C GLY A 178 2.91 9.15 -19.71
N ASN A 179 1.59 9.37 -19.60
CA ASN A 179 0.84 9.13 -18.37
C ASN A 179 0.57 7.64 -18.17
N PRO A 180 0.57 7.11 -16.92
CA PRO A 180 0.18 5.73 -16.64
C PRO A 180 -1.27 5.43 -17.06
N VAL A 181 -1.45 4.39 -17.86
CA VAL A 181 -2.76 3.91 -18.34
C VAL A 181 -3.52 3.29 -17.16
N LYS A 182 -4.66 3.89 -16.81
CA LYS A 182 -5.62 3.33 -15.86
C LYS A 182 -6.36 2.17 -16.51
N ALA A 183 -6.61 1.11 -15.74
CA ALA A 183 -7.30 -0.07 -16.23
C ALA A 183 -8.78 0.20 -16.57
N ASP A 184 -9.29 -0.48 -17.59
CA ASP A 184 -10.71 -0.49 -17.92
C ASP A 184 -11.53 -1.12 -16.79
N THR A 185 -12.30 -0.30 -16.10
CA THR A 185 -13.04 -0.65 -14.88
C THR A 185 -14.03 -1.79 -15.09
N LYS A 186 -14.61 -1.89 -16.30
CA LYS A 186 -15.56 -2.94 -16.65
C LYS A 186 -14.85 -4.25 -16.93
N LYS A 187 -13.70 -4.22 -17.62
CA LYS A 187 -12.89 -5.43 -17.83
C LYS A 187 -12.38 -6.00 -16.51
N VAL A 188 -11.82 -5.15 -15.64
CA VAL A 188 -11.32 -5.60 -14.32
C VAL A 188 -12.45 -6.15 -13.45
N SER A 189 -13.60 -5.49 -13.39
CA SER A 189 -14.80 -6.02 -12.71
C SER A 189 -15.24 -7.38 -13.27
N GLN A 190 -15.34 -7.51 -14.60
CA GLN A 190 -15.68 -8.76 -15.28
C GLN A 190 -14.68 -9.88 -14.97
N GLN A 191 -13.38 -9.58 -14.96
CA GLN A 191 -12.33 -10.56 -14.66
C GLN A 191 -12.32 -10.95 -13.19
N ILE A 192 -12.56 -10.05 -12.22
CA ILE A 192 -12.63 -10.42 -10.80
C ILE A 192 -13.79 -11.40 -10.56
N ASN A 193 -14.94 -11.12 -11.17
CA ASN A 193 -16.18 -11.90 -11.04
C ASN A 193 -16.26 -13.13 -11.99
N ASP A 194 -15.23 -13.43 -12.80
CA ASP A 194 -15.31 -14.52 -13.77
C ASP A 194 -15.41 -15.89 -13.07
N PRO A 195 -16.41 -16.74 -13.39
CA PRO A 195 -16.66 -17.99 -12.67
C PRO A 195 -15.65 -19.11 -12.97
N LYS A 196 -14.72 -18.92 -13.92
CA LYS A 196 -13.68 -19.89 -14.33
C LYS A 196 -12.27 -19.42 -14.00
N GLU A 197 -11.99 -18.12 -14.12
CA GLU A 197 -10.65 -17.53 -13.99
C GLU A 197 -10.56 -16.39 -12.96
N GLY A 198 -11.69 -15.97 -12.38
CA GLY A 198 -11.76 -14.83 -11.48
C GLY A 198 -11.11 -15.07 -10.12
N PHE A 199 -11.04 -14.01 -9.32
CA PHE A 199 -10.26 -14.04 -8.08
C PHE A 199 -10.76 -15.10 -7.09
N GLN A 200 -12.08 -15.31 -7.02
CA GLN A 200 -12.64 -16.40 -6.23
C GLN A 200 -12.15 -17.76 -6.73
N LYS A 201 -12.15 -18.00 -8.05
CA LYS A 201 -11.77 -19.30 -8.60
C LYS A 201 -10.29 -19.61 -8.45
N PHE A 202 -9.45 -18.58 -8.57
CA PHE A 202 -8.02 -18.62 -8.25
C PHE A 202 -7.76 -18.99 -6.78
N LEU A 203 -8.52 -18.43 -5.83
CA LEU A 203 -8.39 -18.77 -4.40
C LEU A 203 -8.94 -20.16 -4.07
N GLU A 204 -10.12 -20.55 -4.59
CA GLU A 204 -10.69 -21.90 -4.44
C GLU A 204 -9.68 -22.99 -4.84
N GLY A 205 -8.96 -22.79 -5.96
CA GLY A 205 -7.93 -23.74 -6.41
C GLY A 205 -6.76 -23.92 -5.43
N LYS A 206 -6.38 -22.87 -4.70
CA LYS A 206 -5.27 -22.88 -3.72
C LYS A 206 -5.71 -23.17 -2.26
N LEU A 207 -7.02 -23.16 -2.01
CA LEU A 207 -7.66 -23.51 -0.73
C LEU A 207 -8.28 -24.92 -0.73
N LYS A 208 -8.12 -25.69 -1.83
CA LYS A 208 -8.67 -27.05 -1.94
C LYS A 208 -8.08 -27.98 -0.88
N GLY A 209 -8.92 -28.40 0.08
CA GLY A 209 -8.55 -29.29 1.19
C GLY A 209 -8.33 -28.57 2.52
N GLU A 210 -8.52 -27.25 2.56
CA GLU A 210 -8.32 -26.41 3.76
C GLU A 210 -9.64 -26.15 4.49
N GLU A 211 -9.56 -25.71 5.75
CA GLU A 211 -10.72 -25.27 6.56
C GLU A 211 -11.21 -23.85 6.22
N ILE A 212 -10.86 -23.33 5.03
CA ILE A 212 -11.21 -21.98 4.56
C ILE A 212 -12.04 -22.08 3.29
N THR A 213 -13.24 -21.51 3.33
CA THR A 213 -14.01 -21.21 2.11
C THR A 213 -13.84 -19.74 1.76
N PHE A 214 -13.82 -19.40 0.47
CA PHE A 214 -13.64 -18.03 0.01
C PHE A 214 -14.77 -17.58 -0.91
N THR A 215 -15.25 -16.35 -0.71
CA THR A 215 -16.22 -15.68 -1.60
C THR A 215 -15.78 -14.27 -1.95
N ALA A 216 -16.06 -13.83 -3.18
CA ALA A 216 -15.90 -12.44 -3.60
C ALA A 216 -17.26 -11.82 -3.94
N GLN A 217 -17.50 -10.58 -3.49
CA GLN A 217 -18.74 -9.85 -3.79
C GLN A 217 -18.44 -8.41 -4.21
N GLU A 218 -18.95 -8.03 -5.39
CA GLU A 218 -18.89 -6.65 -5.87
C GLU A 218 -20.05 -5.80 -5.32
N HIS A 219 -19.74 -4.54 -5.02
CA HIS A 219 -20.67 -3.50 -4.60
C HIS A 219 -20.56 -2.26 -5.47
N LYS A 220 -21.61 -1.43 -5.45
CA LYS A 220 -21.56 -0.10 -6.06
C LYS A 220 -20.58 0.78 -5.29
N PHE A 221 -19.69 1.47 -6.01
CA PHE A 221 -18.69 2.33 -5.39
C PHE A 221 -19.33 3.37 -4.45
N PRO A 222 -18.79 3.57 -3.22
CA PRO A 222 -19.41 4.46 -2.25
C PRO A 222 -19.41 5.91 -2.76
N LYS A 223 -20.61 6.45 -3.02
CA LYS A 223 -20.79 7.88 -3.24
C LYS A 223 -20.34 8.61 -1.99
N GLN A 224 -19.30 9.44 -2.10
CA GLN A 224 -18.89 10.32 -1.00
C GLN A 224 -20.09 11.18 -0.59
N LYS A 225 -20.55 11.03 0.65
CA LYS A 225 -21.42 12.04 1.25
C LYS A 225 -20.60 13.35 1.33
N PRO A 226 -21.15 14.52 0.94
CA PRO A 226 -20.47 15.78 1.15
C PRO A 226 -20.02 15.89 2.60
N ARG A 227 -18.73 16.14 2.82
CA ARG A 227 -18.17 16.29 4.16
C ARG A 227 -18.79 17.55 4.77
N GLU A 228 -19.68 17.37 5.75
CA GLU A 228 -20.23 18.51 6.49
C GLU A 228 -19.07 19.34 7.04
N ALA A 229 -19.08 20.64 6.71
CA ALA A 229 -18.08 21.56 7.22
C ALA A 229 -18.16 21.58 8.76
N PRO A 230 -17.03 21.56 9.48
CA PRO A 230 -17.06 21.67 10.93
C PRO A 230 -17.82 22.93 11.35
N LYS A 231 -18.95 22.77 12.03
CA LYS A 231 -19.69 23.91 12.60
C LYS A 231 -18.78 24.59 13.62
N GLU A 232 -18.33 25.80 13.33
CA GLU A 232 -17.53 26.58 14.27
C GLU A 232 -18.29 26.73 15.58
N LYS A 233 -17.67 26.30 16.68
CA LYS A 233 -18.17 26.58 18.02
C LYS A 233 -17.90 28.05 18.31
N VAL A 234 -18.86 28.91 17.99
CA VAL A 234 -18.86 30.30 18.47
C VAL A 234 -18.81 30.27 20.00
N ALA A 235 -17.66 30.65 20.56
CA ALA A 235 -17.45 30.60 22.00
C ALA A 235 -18.21 31.74 22.67
N ALA A 236 -19.22 31.40 23.47
CA ALA A 236 -19.93 32.38 24.29
C ALA A 236 -19.00 32.89 25.40
N SER A 237 -18.59 34.15 25.31
CA SER A 237 -17.85 34.84 26.37
C SER A 237 -18.82 35.58 27.28
N THR A 238 -18.79 35.31 28.60
CA THR A 238 -19.76 35.86 29.57
C THR A 238 -19.08 36.39 30.84
N ALA A 239 -18.74 37.69 30.84
CA ALA A 239 -18.61 38.60 31.98
C ALA A 239 -18.56 40.05 31.41
N ALA A 240 -19.39 41.04 31.76
CA ALA A 240 -19.77 41.61 33.06
C ALA A 240 -18.60 42.38 33.73
N THR A 241 -18.66 43.68 34.06
CA THR A 241 -19.66 44.77 33.80
C THR A 241 -18.89 46.13 33.63
N THR A 242 -19.32 47.39 33.80
CA THR A 242 -20.44 48.09 34.51
C THR A 242 -20.54 49.56 33.99
N GLY A 243 -21.67 50.26 34.19
CA GLY A 243 -21.84 51.72 33.95
C GLY A 243 -22.45 52.05 32.57
N THR A 244 -23.68 52.54 32.38
CA THR A 244 -24.52 53.57 33.06
C THR A 244 -24.22 55.02 32.61
N THR A 245 -24.76 55.41 31.45
CA THR A 245 -25.56 56.65 31.22
C THR A 245 -26.24 56.61 29.85
N ALA A 246 -27.33 57.38 29.70
CA ALA A 246 -28.09 57.63 28.47
C ALA A 246 -28.94 58.91 28.68
N PRO A 247 -29.62 59.48 27.66
CA PRO A 247 -29.29 59.59 26.23
C PRO A 247 -29.29 61.07 25.74
N GLU A 248 -28.83 61.34 24.51
CA GLU A 248 -29.29 62.37 23.52
C GLU A 248 -28.20 62.50 22.42
N THR A 249 -28.45 62.43 21.10
CA THR A 249 -29.32 63.16 20.15
C THR A 249 -28.63 64.38 19.51
N LYS A 250 -28.58 64.40 18.16
CA LYS A 250 -28.30 65.54 17.25
C LYS A 250 -26.87 66.13 17.15
N ASN A 251 -26.20 65.92 16.00
CA ASN A 251 -26.11 66.90 14.89
C ASN A 251 -25.00 66.54 13.86
N GLU A 252 -25.40 66.36 12.61
CA GLU A 252 -24.65 66.86 11.43
C GLU A 252 -25.05 68.35 11.19
N PRO A 253 -24.39 69.13 10.29
CA PRO A 253 -23.30 68.78 9.37
C PRO A 253 -22.07 69.73 9.47
N GLU A 254 -21.01 69.48 8.66
CA GLU A 254 -20.40 70.42 7.69
C GLU A 254 -19.00 69.97 7.22
N GLU A 255 -18.87 69.67 5.92
CA GLU A 255 -17.65 69.85 5.13
C GLU A 255 -17.48 71.35 4.75
N PRO A 256 -16.35 71.85 4.19
CA PRO A 256 -15.20 71.13 3.63
C PRO A 256 -13.80 71.68 4.01
N SER A 257 -12.74 71.02 3.53
CA SER A 257 -11.49 71.70 3.13
C SER A 257 -10.75 70.94 2.03
N ALA A 258 -10.08 71.65 1.11
CA ALA A 258 -9.45 71.10 -0.08
C ALA A 258 -7.94 71.40 -0.16
N GLY A 259 -7.21 70.64 -0.99
CA GLY A 259 -5.75 70.69 -1.13
C GLY A 259 -5.20 69.30 -1.44
N THR A 260 -5.09 68.80 -2.68
CA THR A 260 -4.72 69.39 -3.99
C THR A 260 -3.22 69.63 -4.16
N GLY A 261 -2.57 68.74 -4.92
CA GLY A 261 -1.17 68.85 -5.35
C GLY A 261 -0.19 67.95 -4.58
N MET A 262 0.96 67.54 -5.14
CA MET A 262 1.46 67.81 -6.49
C MET A 262 2.47 66.73 -6.96
N LYS A 263 2.50 66.54 -8.29
CA LYS A 263 3.45 65.86 -9.20
C LYS A 263 4.81 65.36 -8.63
N GLY A 264 5.37 64.27 -9.16
CA GLY A 264 4.89 63.43 -10.29
C GLY A 264 6.04 62.73 -11.00
#